data_AF-A0A2B7Z913-F1
#
_entry.id   AF-A0A2B7Z913-F1
#
_cell.length_a   1.000
_cell.length_b   1.000
_cell.length_c   1.000
_cell.angle_alpha   90.00
_cell.angle_beta   90.00
_cell.angle_gamma   90.00
#
_symmetry.space_group_name_H-M   'P 1'
#
loop_
_entity.id
_entity.type
_entity.pdbx_description
1 polymer ?
#
loop_
_entity_poly.entity_id
_entity_poly.type
_entity_poly.pdbx_seq_one_letter_code
_entity_poly.pdbx_strand_id
1 'polypeptide(L)'
;MAPNTDIATRAVVVALKSPYIGKTTVEISKITSLSIQKINQIYARAIERGFNPELPHLIIRDEWLRDAPRSGRPTKQTPSIQDQILTKVRHDQYRQEKTCADIDQELSNSDTGVNISPMTVWRILRKAGMKKTKPTQKPGLTKKMRIVSSVMSSTSRLNSRRLEEGYMSVKNIEALNEMMESIKKQQWKLQNEMRRLNLHQLSECHLE
;
A
#
# COMPACT_ATOMS: atom_id res chain seq x y z
N MET A 1 32.89 -12.97 32.64
CA MET A 1 33.38 -13.08 31.25
C MET A 1 34.77 -13.68 31.30
N ALA A 2 35.08 -14.74 30.54
CA ALA A 2 36.45 -15.25 30.51
C ALA A 2 37.38 -14.13 30.01
N PRO A 3 38.55 -13.91 30.64
CA PRO A 3 39.50 -12.93 30.15
C PRO A 3 39.80 -13.25 28.69
N ASN A 4 39.66 -12.25 27.84
CA ASN A 4 40.03 -12.39 26.46
C ASN A 4 41.55 -12.62 26.43
N THR A 5 41.99 -13.79 26.00
CA THR A 5 43.42 -14.09 25.90
C THR A 5 44.03 -13.21 24.82
N ASP A 6 45.10 -12.48 25.14
CA ASP A 6 45.76 -11.57 24.21
C ASP A 6 46.23 -12.30 22.95
N ILE A 7 46.27 -11.58 21.84
CA ILE A 7 46.67 -12.16 20.55
C ILE A 7 48.08 -12.73 20.61
N ALA A 8 48.98 -12.07 21.36
CA ALA A 8 50.34 -12.53 21.61
C ALA A 8 50.36 -13.88 22.35
N THR A 9 49.56 -14.04 23.41
CA THR A 9 49.48 -15.31 24.15
C THR A 9 48.95 -16.44 23.25
N ARG A 10 47.98 -16.15 22.39
CA ARG A 10 47.47 -17.13 21.41
C ARG A 10 48.55 -17.52 20.39
N ALA A 11 49.35 -16.57 19.92
CA ALA A 11 50.45 -16.82 19.01
C ALA A 11 51.50 -17.73 19.65
N VAL A 12 51.87 -17.48 20.91
CA VAL A 12 52.78 -18.33 21.69
C VAL A 12 52.23 -19.75 21.82
N VAL A 13 50.94 -19.91 22.12
CA VAL A 13 50.29 -21.22 22.20
C VAL A 13 50.38 -21.98 20.87
N VAL A 14 50.07 -21.32 19.75
CA VAL A 14 50.13 -21.94 18.42
C VAL A 14 51.57 -22.31 18.05
N ALA A 15 52.53 -21.43 18.31
CA ALA A 15 53.95 -21.69 18.08
C ALA A 15 54.43 -22.91 18.88
N LEU A 16 54.19 -22.93 20.19
CA LEU A 16 54.65 -24.01 21.08
C LEU A 16 54.02 -25.36 20.73
N LYS A 17 52.73 -25.36 20.35
CA LYS A 17 51.99 -26.58 20.00
C LYS A 17 52.27 -27.07 18.58
N SER A 18 52.79 -26.20 17.71
CA SER A 18 53.16 -26.55 16.34
C SER A 18 54.25 -27.63 16.32
N PRO A 19 54.25 -28.56 15.34
CA PRO A 19 55.22 -29.66 15.28
C PRO A 19 56.68 -29.21 15.26
N TYR A 20 57.00 -27.97 14.87
CA TYR A 20 58.38 -27.45 14.93
C TYR A 20 58.97 -27.42 16.33
N ILE A 21 58.15 -27.06 17.33
CA ILE A 21 58.57 -27.01 18.74
C ILE A 21 58.11 -28.28 19.45
N GLY A 22 56.90 -28.78 19.14
CA GLY A 22 56.41 -30.08 19.59
C GLY A 22 56.11 -30.17 21.09
N LYS A 23 55.77 -29.06 21.76
CA LYS A 23 55.47 -29.08 23.20
C LYS A 23 54.14 -29.75 23.50
N THR A 24 54.12 -30.53 24.58
CA THR A 24 52.87 -31.14 25.06
C THR A 24 51.92 -30.08 25.61
N THR A 25 50.61 -30.30 25.52
CA THR A 25 49.60 -29.34 26.02
C THR A 25 49.70 -29.10 27.52
N VAL A 26 50.20 -30.08 28.27
CA VAL A 26 50.42 -29.98 29.72
C VAL A 26 51.58 -29.03 30.02
N GLU A 27 52.68 -29.12 29.26
CA GLU A 27 53.80 -28.17 29.37
C GLU A 27 53.35 -26.76 29.00
N ILE A 28 52.61 -26.60 27.89
CA ILE A 28 52.10 -25.30 27.46
C ILE A 28 51.19 -24.69 28.53
N SER A 29 50.34 -25.51 29.15
CA SER A 29 49.47 -25.07 30.26
C SER A 29 50.25 -24.51 31.44
N LYS A 30 51.37 -25.16 31.81
CA LYS A 30 52.27 -24.66 32.87
C LYS A 30 52.95 -23.34 32.49
N ILE A 31 53.36 -23.18 31.23
CA ILE A 31 54.06 -21.98 30.74
C ILE A 31 53.10 -20.78 30.62
N THR A 32 51.93 -20.97 30.01
CA THR A 32 51.01 -19.87 29.69
C THR A 32 49.91 -19.67 30.72
N SER A 33 49.84 -20.51 31.76
CA SER A 33 48.77 -20.52 32.77
C SER A 33 47.35 -20.62 32.18
N LEU A 34 47.21 -21.29 31.03
CA LEU A 34 45.92 -21.52 30.36
C LEU A 34 45.43 -22.93 30.61
N SER A 35 44.10 -23.11 30.66
CA SER A 35 43.52 -24.45 30.73
C SER A 35 43.81 -25.24 29.44
N ILE A 36 43.97 -26.56 29.58
CA ILE A 36 44.25 -27.46 28.46
C ILE A 36 43.16 -27.34 27.36
N GLN A 37 41.90 -27.20 27.77
CA GLN A 37 40.79 -26.99 26.84
C GLN A 37 40.96 -25.69 26.04
N LYS A 38 41.37 -24.60 26.69
CA LYS A 38 41.58 -23.31 26.03
C LYS A 38 42.72 -23.38 25.00
N ILE A 39 43.81 -24.07 25.33
CA ILE A 39 44.94 -24.31 24.43
C ILE A 39 44.48 -25.06 23.17
N ASN A 40 43.73 -26.14 23.35
CA ASN A 40 43.22 -26.94 22.23
C ASN A 40 42.23 -26.15 21.37
N GLN A 41 41.35 -25.34 21.97
CA GLN A 41 40.43 -24.46 21.25
C GLN A 41 41.16 -23.39 20.42
N ILE A 42 42.21 -22.77 20.97
CA ILE A 42 43.02 -21.79 20.25
C ILE A 42 43.67 -22.44 19.03
N TYR A 43 44.27 -23.62 19.21
CA TYR A 43 44.94 -24.34 18.14
C TYR A 43 43.97 -24.81 17.05
N ALA A 44 42.83 -25.39 17.43
CA ALA A 44 41.79 -25.82 16.48
C ALA A 44 41.26 -24.64 15.65
N ARG A 45 40.97 -23.49 16.29
CA ARG A 45 40.51 -22.28 15.59
C ARG A 45 41.56 -21.73 14.62
N ALA A 46 42.85 -21.82 14.96
CA ALA A 46 43.91 -21.41 14.07
C ALA A 46 43.91 -22.28 12.80
N ILE A 47 43.76 -23.60 12.95
CA ILE A 47 43.65 -24.55 11.82
C ILE A 47 42.42 -24.24 10.96
N GLU A 48 41.25 -24.07 11.58
CA GLU A 48 39.99 -23.72 10.89
C GLU A 48 40.12 -22.45 10.03
N ARG A 49 41.02 -21.54 10.40
CA ARG A 49 41.24 -20.26 9.71
C ARG A 49 42.42 -20.27 8.75
N GLY A 50 43.08 -21.41 8.57
CA GLY A 50 44.12 -21.61 7.55
C GLY A 50 45.55 -21.74 8.07
N PHE A 51 45.77 -21.88 9.38
CA PHE A 51 47.09 -22.29 9.88
C PHE A 51 47.37 -23.73 9.47
N ASN A 52 48.42 -23.95 8.66
CA ASN A 52 48.84 -25.28 8.24
C ASN A 52 50.11 -25.73 9.02
N PRO A 53 50.01 -26.72 9.91
CA PRO A 53 51.15 -27.22 10.68
C PRO A 53 52.12 -28.10 9.85
N GLU A 54 51.73 -28.57 8.67
CA GLU A 54 52.54 -29.46 7.82
C GLU A 54 53.54 -28.72 6.93
N LEU A 55 53.46 -27.39 6.90
CA LEU A 55 54.46 -26.60 6.19
C LEU A 55 55.87 -26.87 6.76
N PRO A 56 56.94 -26.51 6.03
CA PRO A 56 58.31 -26.63 6.52
C PRO A 56 58.82 -25.39 7.27
N HIS A 57 58.09 -24.26 7.24
CA HIS A 57 58.40 -23.06 8.02
C HIS A 57 57.19 -22.56 8.85
N LEU A 58 57.46 -22.10 10.08
CA LEU A 58 56.43 -21.56 10.97
C LEU A 58 56.04 -20.15 10.55
N ILE A 59 54.87 -20.01 9.93
CA ILE A 59 54.20 -18.72 9.75
C ILE A 59 53.09 -18.63 10.78
N ILE A 60 52.97 -17.46 11.42
CA ILE A 60 51.83 -17.11 12.27
C ILE A 60 51.31 -15.76 11.80
N ARG A 61 50.02 -15.67 11.53
CA ARG A 61 49.33 -14.43 11.15
C ARG A 61 48.26 -14.09 12.18
N ASP A 62 48.08 -12.79 12.43
CA ASP A 62 47.06 -12.28 13.33
C ASP A 62 45.65 -12.70 12.92
N GLU A 63 45.38 -12.78 11.61
CA GLU A 63 44.08 -13.14 11.03
C GLU A 63 43.56 -14.48 11.56
N TRP A 64 44.45 -15.44 11.79
CA TRP A 64 44.09 -16.76 12.31
C TRP A 64 43.76 -16.73 13.81
N LEU A 65 44.25 -15.73 14.54
CA LEU A 65 44.17 -15.66 16.01
C LEU A 65 43.09 -14.69 16.51
N ARG A 66 42.71 -13.67 15.73
CA ARG A 66 41.70 -12.65 16.09
C ARG A 66 40.33 -13.27 16.35
N ASP A 67 39.63 -12.91 17.41
CA ASP A 67 38.26 -13.42 17.59
C ASP A 67 37.33 -13.00 16.46
N ALA A 68 36.47 -13.93 16.04
CA ALA A 68 35.40 -13.59 15.12
C ALA A 68 34.47 -12.57 15.80
N PRO A 69 33.88 -11.63 15.03
CA PRO A 69 32.83 -10.78 15.57
C PRO A 69 31.76 -11.68 16.18
N ARG A 70 31.31 -11.35 17.40
CA ARG A 70 30.28 -12.14 18.06
C ARG A 70 29.03 -12.14 17.19
N SER A 71 28.49 -13.32 16.92
CA SER A 71 27.16 -13.44 16.34
C SER A 71 26.19 -12.71 17.27
N GLY A 72 25.64 -11.60 16.80
CA GLY A 72 24.63 -10.84 17.53
C GLY A 72 23.34 -11.65 17.68
N ARG A 73 22.37 -11.08 18.40
CA ARG A 73 21.03 -11.68 18.47
C ARG A 73 20.42 -11.72 17.07
N PRO A 74 19.84 -12.86 16.62
CA PRO A 74 19.14 -12.91 15.34
C PRO A 74 18.04 -11.85 15.32
N THR A 75 18.03 -11.03 14.27
CA THR A 75 17.08 -9.92 14.13
C THR A 75 15.80 -10.40 13.44
N LYS A 76 14.65 -9.93 13.92
CA LYS A 76 13.36 -10.10 13.21
C LYS A 76 13.30 -9.42 11.84
N GLN A 77 14.29 -8.60 11.50
CA GLN A 77 14.37 -7.83 10.26
C GLN A 77 15.03 -8.66 9.14
N THR A 78 14.42 -9.76 8.72
CA THR A 78 14.92 -10.52 7.56
C THR A 78 14.76 -9.68 6.29
N PRO A 79 15.61 -9.86 5.26
CA PRO A 79 15.51 -9.09 4.01
C PRO A 79 14.13 -9.26 3.35
N SER A 80 13.58 -10.47 3.37
CA SER A 80 12.22 -10.76 2.87
C SER A 80 11.15 -9.91 3.56
N ILE A 81 11.20 -9.77 4.90
CA ILE A 81 10.27 -8.93 5.66
C ILE A 81 10.45 -7.45 5.30
N GLN A 82 11.69 -6.99 5.12
CA GLN A 82 11.96 -5.61 4.74
C GLN A 82 11.34 -5.28 3.38
N ASP A 83 11.50 -6.17 2.40
CA ASP A 83 10.95 -5.99 1.06
C ASP A 83 9.43 -6.01 1.04
N GLN A 84 8.79 -6.87 1.84
CA GLN A 84 7.33 -6.89 2.00
C GLN A 84 6.80 -5.58 2.59
N ILE A 85 7.43 -5.08 3.67
CA ILE A 85 7.07 -3.80 4.28
C ILE A 85 7.21 -2.67 3.26
N LEU A 86 8.33 -2.63 2.53
CA LEU A 86 8.60 -1.59 1.53
C LEU A 86 7.63 -1.64 0.36
N THR A 87 7.29 -2.83 -0.13
CA THR A 87 6.34 -3.02 -1.23
C THR A 87 4.95 -2.53 -0.84
N LYS A 88 4.48 -2.88 0.37
CA LYS A 88 3.20 -2.37 0.89
C LYS A 88 3.19 -0.84 1.01
N VAL A 89 4.23 -0.27 1.62
CA VAL A 89 4.31 1.19 1.76
C VAL A 89 4.38 1.89 0.41
N ARG A 90 5.14 1.36 -0.55
CA ARG A 90 5.25 1.90 -1.91
C ARG A 90 3.94 1.85 -2.68
N HIS A 91 3.19 0.75 -2.56
CA HIS A 91 1.88 0.61 -3.18
C HIS A 91 0.88 1.68 -2.71
N ASP A 92 0.93 2.03 -1.41
CA ASP A 92 -0.09 2.89 -0.80
C ASP A 92 0.26 4.39 -0.76
N GLN A 93 1.44 4.80 -1.25
CA GLN A 93 1.92 6.20 -1.21
C GLN A 93 0.96 7.23 -1.79
N TYR A 94 0.09 6.83 -2.73
CA TYR A 94 -0.77 7.75 -3.48
C TYR A 94 -2.22 7.83 -2.97
N ARG A 95 -2.62 7.00 -2.00
CA ARG A 95 -4.01 6.96 -1.50
C ARG A 95 -4.15 7.51 -0.09
N GLN A 96 -3.52 6.83 0.87
CA GLN A 96 -3.54 7.17 2.29
C GLN A 96 -2.31 6.52 2.93
N GLU A 97 -1.47 7.33 3.58
CA GLU A 97 -0.31 6.79 4.28
C GLU A 97 -0.78 5.87 5.41
N LYS A 98 -0.48 4.57 5.31
CA LYS A 98 -0.73 3.60 6.38
C LYS A 98 0.16 3.91 7.57
N THR A 99 -0.40 3.76 8.77
CA THR A 99 0.42 3.87 9.99
C THR A 99 1.27 2.62 10.17
N CYS A 100 2.32 2.71 10.98
CA CYS A 100 3.15 1.53 11.29
C CYS A 100 2.36 0.41 11.98
N ALA A 101 1.28 0.75 12.70
CA ALA A 101 0.39 -0.23 13.32
C ALA A 101 -0.49 -0.95 12.30
N ASP A 102 -1.01 -0.21 11.30
CA ASP A 102 -1.80 -0.81 10.22
C ASP A 102 -0.95 -1.80 9.41
N ILE A 103 0.31 -1.44 9.12
CA ILE A 103 1.25 -2.32 8.40
C ILE A 103 1.56 -3.59 9.19
N ASP A 104 1.75 -3.47 10.51
CA ASP A 104 1.96 -4.63 11.41
C ASP A 104 0.74 -5.55 11.40
N GLN A 105 -0.46 -5.01 11.60
CA GLN A 105 -1.70 -5.78 11.58
C GLN A 105 -1.92 -6.49 10.24
N GLU A 106 -1.66 -5.81 9.12
CA GLU A 106 -1.75 -6.40 7.78
C GLU A 106 -0.71 -7.49 7.52
N LEU A 107 0.50 -7.39 8.07
CA LEU A 107 1.53 -8.42 7.96
C LEU A 107 1.21 -9.64 8.82
N SER A 108 0.64 -9.39 10.01
CA SER A 108 0.17 -10.43 10.92
C SER A 108 -1.01 -11.22 10.31
N ASN A 109 -1.91 -10.54 9.59
CA ASN A 109 -3.06 -11.16 8.92
C ASN A 109 -2.70 -11.87 7.61
N SER A 110 -1.56 -11.55 6.99
CA SER A 110 -1.11 -12.22 5.76
C SER A 110 -0.43 -13.57 6.05
N ASP A 111 -0.37 -14.44 5.03
CA ASP A 111 0.11 -15.84 5.12
C ASP A 111 1.47 -16.06 5.80
N THR A 112 2.28 -15.01 5.94
CA THR A 112 3.58 -15.07 6.64
C THR A 112 3.46 -15.14 8.17
N GLY A 113 2.35 -14.71 8.79
CA GLY A 113 2.11 -14.81 10.24
C GLY A 113 3.19 -14.19 11.14
N VAL A 114 4.01 -13.25 10.63
CA VAL A 114 5.14 -12.70 11.39
C VAL A 114 4.69 -11.54 12.25
N ASN A 115 4.74 -11.74 13.57
CA ASN A 115 4.46 -10.68 14.55
C ASN A 115 5.65 -9.71 14.69
N ILE A 116 5.49 -8.50 14.12
CA ILE A 116 6.53 -7.46 14.05
C ILE A 116 6.04 -6.20 14.74
N SER A 117 6.63 -5.84 15.90
CA SER A 117 6.26 -4.60 16.58
C SER A 117 6.26 -3.38 15.62
N PRO A 118 5.28 -2.46 15.72
CA PRO A 118 5.21 -1.25 14.89
C PRO A 118 6.49 -0.42 14.92
N MET A 119 7.22 -0.44 16.05
CA MET A 119 8.50 0.25 16.17
C MET A 119 9.60 -0.37 15.29
N THR A 120 9.52 -1.67 15.06
CA THR A 120 10.44 -2.39 14.15
C THR A 120 10.15 -2.01 12.71
N VAL A 121 8.86 -1.92 12.32
CA VAL A 121 8.43 -1.40 11.01
C VAL A 121 8.97 0.01 10.82
N TRP A 122 8.80 0.89 11.79
CA TRP A 122 9.32 2.26 11.74
C TRP A 122 10.86 2.30 11.57
N ARG A 123 11.61 1.46 12.28
CA ARG A 123 13.07 1.36 12.14
C ARG A 123 13.48 0.93 10.73
N ILE A 124 12.77 -0.04 10.15
CA ILE A 124 13.02 -0.51 8.77
C ILE A 124 12.76 0.63 7.78
N LEU A 125 11.62 1.31 7.90
CA LEU A 125 11.26 2.43 7.02
C LEU A 125 12.26 3.59 7.12
N ARG A 126 12.72 3.91 8.33
CA ARG A 126 13.73 4.94 8.56
C ARG A 126 15.07 4.56 7.94
N LYS A 127 15.49 3.29 8.09
CA LYS A 127 16.73 2.77 7.47
C LYS A 127 16.66 2.80 5.95
N ALA A 128 15.48 2.57 5.37
CA ALA A 128 15.22 2.66 3.94
C ALA A 128 15.06 4.11 3.42
N GLY A 129 15.16 5.13 4.28
CA GLY A 129 15.08 6.54 3.89
C GLY A 129 13.66 7.05 3.62
N MET A 130 12.62 6.29 3.99
CA MET A 130 11.23 6.69 3.77
C MET A 130 10.86 7.85 4.71
N LYS A 131 10.35 8.94 4.14
CA LYS A 131 9.89 10.12 4.89
C LYS A 131 8.37 10.16 4.89
N LYS A 132 7.77 10.63 5.98
CA LYS A 132 6.36 11.02 5.98
C LYS A 132 6.16 12.13 4.97
N THR A 133 5.24 11.93 4.03
CA THR A 133 4.74 12.99 3.17
C THR A 133 3.57 13.67 3.85
N LYS A 134 3.30 14.94 3.51
CA LYS A 134 2.14 15.61 4.06
C LYS A 134 0.90 14.90 3.50
N PRO A 135 -0.08 14.52 4.34
CA PRO A 135 -1.28 13.89 3.85
C PRO A 135 -2.00 14.81 2.86
N THR A 136 -1.99 14.45 1.58
CA THR A 136 -2.72 15.17 0.54
C THR A 136 -4.16 14.70 0.55
N GLN A 137 -4.93 15.13 1.56
CA GLN A 137 -6.39 14.97 1.47
C GLN A 137 -6.96 16.09 0.63
N LYS A 138 -7.69 15.74 -0.44
CA LYS A 138 -8.53 16.71 -1.13
C LYS A 138 -9.56 17.21 -0.10
N PRO A 139 -9.61 18.52 0.20
CA PRO A 139 -10.58 19.03 1.16
C PRO A 139 -11.99 18.63 0.69
N GLY A 140 -12.77 18.06 1.62
CA GLY A 140 -14.16 17.73 1.36
C GLY A 140 -14.97 18.99 1.01
N LEU A 141 -16.15 18.81 0.41
CA LEU A 141 -17.03 19.95 0.12
C LEU A 141 -17.33 20.71 1.40
N THR A 142 -17.09 22.03 1.36
CA THR A 142 -17.51 22.92 2.45
C THR A 142 -19.04 22.93 2.55
N LYS A 143 -19.57 23.29 3.72
CA LYS A 143 -21.02 23.36 3.97
C LYS A 143 -21.74 24.23 2.91
N LYS A 144 -21.11 25.35 2.50
CA LYS A 144 -21.59 26.23 1.43
C LYS A 144 -21.65 25.51 0.08
N MET A 145 -20.57 24.83 -0.31
CA MET A 145 -20.51 24.10 -1.58
C MET A 145 -21.55 22.97 -1.66
N ARG A 146 -21.79 22.27 -0.54
CA ARG A 146 -22.79 21.20 -0.46
C ARG A 146 -24.23 21.73 -0.60
N ILE A 147 -24.51 22.91 -0.06
CA ILE A 147 -25.80 23.60 -0.24
C ILE A 147 -25.97 24.01 -1.71
N VAL A 148 -24.95 24.63 -2.31
CA VAL A 148 -25.00 25.06 -3.72
C VAL A 148 -25.22 23.86 -4.66
N SER A 149 -24.50 22.75 -4.46
CA SER A 149 -24.69 21.55 -5.28
C SER A 149 -26.09 20.94 -5.14
N SER A 150 -26.65 20.97 -3.93
CA SER A 150 -28.03 20.52 -3.68
C SER A 150 -29.03 21.41 -4.40
N VAL A 151 -28.90 22.73 -4.26
CA VAL A 151 -29.78 23.71 -4.90
C VAL A 151 -29.74 23.58 -6.43
N MET A 152 -28.55 23.46 -7.03
CA MET A 152 -28.41 23.28 -8.49
C MET A 152 -29.07 21.99 -8.98
N SER A 153 -28.98 20.90 -8.22
CA SER A 153 -29.65 19.63 -8.54
C SER A 153 -31.18 19.72 -8.39
N SER A 154 -31.68 20.57 -7.49
CA SER A 154 -33.11 20.83 -7.35
C SER A 154 -33.63 21.75 -8.47
N THR A 155 -32.85 22.75 -8.89
CA THR A 155 -33.24 23.66 -9.97
C THR A 155 -33.26 22.96 -11.32
N SER A 156 -32.30 22.07 -11.59
CA SER A 156 -32.30 21.28 -12.83
C SER A 156 -33.54 20.40 -12.94
N ARG A 157 -33.94 19.73 -11.84
CA ARG A 157 -35.17 18.93 -11.79
C ARG A 157 -36.44 19.75 -12.04
N LEU A 158 -36.51 20.96 -11.48
CA LEU A 158 -37.66 21.86 -11.70
C LEU A 158 -37.74 22.35 -13.15
N ASN A 159 -36.61 22.68 -13.78
CA ASN A 159 -36.57 23.09 -15.18
C ASN A 159 -36.98 21.96 -16.13
N SER A 160 -36.56 20.71 -15.86
CA SER A 160 -37.00 19.55 -16.64
C SER A 160 -38.51 19.34 -16.58
N ARG A 161 -39.12 19.42 -15.39
CA ARG A 161 -40.59 19.31 -15.25
C ARG A 161 -41.32 20.41 -16.00
N ARG A 162 -40.82 21.64 -15.96
CA ARG A 162 -41.43 22.78 -16.66
C ARG A 162 -41.41 22.60 -18.19
N LEU A 163 -40.36 22.01 -18.73
CA LEU A 163 -40.26 21.68 -20.15
C LEU A 163 -41.25 20.57 -20.54
N GLU A 164 -41.42 19.55 -19.69
CA GLU A 164 -42.41 18.49 -19.89
C GLU A 164 -43.84 19.03 -19.85
N GLU A 165 -44.16 19.88 -18.88
CA GLU A 165 -45.47 20.57 -18.79
C GLU A 165 -45.75 21.43 -20.03
N GLY A 166 -44.74 22.19 -20.50
CA GLY A 166 -44.83 22.97 -21.73
C GLY A 166 -45.14 22.10 -22.94
N TYR A 167 -44.43 20.99 -23.12
CA TYR A 167 -44.64 20.06 -24.23
C TYR A 167 -46.04 19.42 -24.20
N MET A 168 -46.53 19.03 -23.01
CA MET A 168 -47.88 18.50 -22.86
C MET A 168 -48.95 19.55 -23.17
N SER A 169 -48.72 20.81 -22.80
CA SER A 169 -49.66 21.90 -23.11
C SER A 169 -49.78 22.16 -24.61
N VAL A 170 -48.67 22.12 -25.36
CA VAL A 170 -48.67 22.29 -26.83
C VAL A 170 -49.43 21.16 -27.50
N LYS A 171 -49.21 19.91 -27.09
CA LYS A 171 -49.96 18.75 -27.61
C LYS A 171 -51.46 18.87 -27.37
N ASN A 172 -51.87 19.34 -26.19
CA ASN A 172 -53.28 19.53 -25.87
C ASN A 172 -53.93 20.61 -26.76
N ILE A 173 -53.20 21.68 -27.07
CA ILE A 173 -53.67 22.73 -27.99
C ILE A 173 -53.83 22.19 -29.42
N GLU A 174 -52.86 21.42 -29.91
CA GLU A 174 -52.94 20.78 -31.23
C GLU A 174 -54.14 19.83 -31.35
N ALA A 175 -54.35 18.97 -30.35
CA ALA A 175 -55.50 18.05 -30.32
C ALA A 175 -56.85 18.78 -30.34
N LEU A 176 -56.98 19.89 -29.59
CA LEU A 176 -58.19 20.72 -29.60
C LEU A 176 -58.41 21.39 -30.97
N ASN A 177 -57.35 21.85 -31.62
CA ASN A 177 -57.44 22.44 -32.96
C ASN A 177 -57.91 21.42 -34.01
N GLU A 178 -57.39 20.19 -33.97
CA GLU A 178 -57.83 19.11 -34.88
C GLU A 178 -59.32 18.78 -34.72
N MET A 179 -59.80 18.70 -33.47
CA MET A 179 -61.23 18.50 -33.19
C MET A 179 -62.09 19.64 -33.73
N MET A 180 -61.64 20.89 -33.56
CA MET A 180 -62.35 22.07 -34.05
C MET A 180 -62.41 22.12 -35.58
N GLU A 181 -61.34 21.75 -36.27
CA GLU A 181 -61.31 21.67 -37.73
C GLU A 181 -62.31 20.63 -38.27
N SER A 182 -62.45 19.49 -37.60
CA SER A 182 -63.46 18.48 -37.96
C SER A 182 -64.89 19.05 -37.87
N ILE A 183 -65.20 19.75 -36.78
CA ILE A 183 -66.52 20.38 -36.56
C ILE A 183 -66.79 21.44 -37.62
N LYS A 184 -65.83 22.35 -37.87
CA LYS A 184 -65.95 23.39 -38.90
C LYS A 184 -66.16 22.79 -40.29
N LYS A 185 -65.46 21.70 -40.61
CA LYS A 185 -65.61 21.00 -41.89
C LYS A 185 -67.00 20.36 -42.03
N GLN A 186 -67.56 19.79 -40.96
CA GLN A 186 -68.94 19.31 -40.97
C GLN A 186 -69.95 20.43 -41.14
N GLN A 187 -69.80 21.54 -40.41
CA GLN A 187 -70.66 22.73 -40.55
C GLN A 187 -70.60 23.31 -41.98
N TRP A 188 -69.41 23.42 -42.56
CA TRP A 188 -69.23 23.89 -43.93
C TRP A 188 -69.88 22.97 -44.96
N LYS A 189 -69.77 21.64 -44.78
CA LYS A 189 -70.46 20.66 -45.64
C LYS A 189 -71.97 20.81 -45.56
N LEU A 190 -72.52 20.90 -44.34
CA LEU A 190 -73.94 21.14 -44.08
C LEU A 190 -74.41 22.44 -44.76
N GLN A 191 -73.70 23.54 -44.57
CA GLN A 191 -74.03 24.82 -45.21
C GLN A 191 -74.01 24.73 -46.75
N ASN A 192 -73.02 24.04 -47.32
CA ASN A 192 -72.93 23.89 -48.76
C ASN A 192 -74.00 22.96 -49.34
N GLU A 193 -74.39 21.90 -48.63
CA GLU A 193 -75.51 21.06 -49.05
C GLU A 193 -76.84 21.81 -48.97
N MET A 194 -77.08 22.57 -47.90
CA MET A 194 -78.26 23.45 -47.79
C MET A 194 -78.33 24.47 -48.93
N ARG A 195 -77.19 25.06 -49.34
CA ARG A 195 -77.10 25.94 -50.52
C ARG A 195 -77.42 25.20 -51.82
N ARG A 196 -76.88 24.01 -52.03
CA ARG A 196 -77.11 23.21 -53.25
C ARG A 196 -78.57 22.79 -53.43
N LEU A 197 -79.28 22.55 -52.34
CA LEU A 197 -80.69 22.16 -52.34
C LEU A 197 -81.67 23.35 -52.36
N ASN A 198 -81.19 24.60 -52.47
CA ASN A 198 -82.01 25.82 -52.39
C ASN A 198 -82.91 25.89 -51.14
N LEU A 199 -82.50 25.25 -50.03
CA LEU A 199 -83.27 25.18 -48.78
C LEU A 199 -83.16 26.45 -47.91
N HIS A 200 -82.49 27.51 -48.41
CA HIS A 200 -82.28 28.75 -47.66
C HIS A 200 -83.58 29.51 -47.31
N GLN A 201 -84.72 29.16 -47.90
CA GLN A 201 -86.01 29.82 -47.62
C GLN A 201 -86.85 29.19 -46.50
N LEU A 202 -86.40 28.12 -45.84
CA LEU A 202 -87.19 27.47 -44.76
C LEU A 202 -86.61 27.61 -43.35
N SER A 203 -85.35 28.05 -43.18
CA SER A 203 -84.72 28.13 -41.85
C SER A 203 -84.84 29.48 -41.15
N GLU A 204 -85.32 30.54 -41.81
CA GLU A 204 -85.55 31.85 -41.19
C GLU A 204 -86.99 32.04 -40.65
N CYS A 205 -87.88 31.06 -40.84
CA CYS A 205 -89.28 31.18 -40.41
C CYS A 205 -89.62 30.67 -38.99
N HIS A 206 -88.64 30.25 -38.17
CA HIS A 206 -88.91 29.75 -36.81
C HIS A 206 -88.00 30.34 -35.73
N LEU A 207 -87.88 31.67 -35.70
CA LEU A 207 -87.52 32.43 -34.50
C LEU A 207 -88.31 33.76 -34.46
N GLU A 208 -89.64 33.66 -34.38
CA GLU A 208 -90.51 34.61 -33.67
C GLU A 208 -91.29 33.83 -32.60
#